data_AF-A0AAD8EK19-F1
#
_entry.id   AF-A0AAD8EK19-F1
#
_cell.length_a   1.000
_cell.length_b   1.000
_cell.length_c   1.000
_cell.angle_alpha   90.00
_cell.angle_beta   90.00
_cell.angle_gamma   90.00
#
_symmetry.space_group_name_H-M   'P 1'
#
loop_
_entity.id
_entity.type
_entity.pdbx_description
1 polymer ?
#
loop_
_entity_poly.entity_id
_entity_poly.type
_entity_poly.pdbx_seq_one_letter_code
_entity_poly.pdbx_strand_id
1 'polypeptide(L)' 'MSKQERRGSTSRLYSCHDCGKQYRWKSTLNRHQLVECGGKEPLHQCSWCSYRAKQRGNLAVHIRKHHPEKLTK' A
#
# COMPACT_ATOMS: atom_id res chain seq x y z
N MET A 1 -12.97 -5.42 16.47
CA MET A 1 -11.64 -4.98 16.93
C MET A 1 -11.20 -3.76 16.11
N SER A 2 -11.60 -2.56 16.53
CA SER A 2 -11.23 -1.32 15.83
C SER A 2 -11.00 -0.23 16.87
N LYS A 3 -9.98 -0.41 17.71
CA LYS A 3 -9.47 0.64 18.58
C LYS A 3 -8.03 0.88 18.18
N GLN A 4 -7.81 1.81 17.26
CA GLN A 4 -6.51 2.46 17.17
C GLN A 4 -6.65 3.82 17.83
N GLU A 5 -6.57 3.78 19.16
CA GLU A 5 -6.51 4.94 20.02
C GLU A 5 -5.25 5.74 19.68
N ARG A 6 -5.55 6.99 19.35
CA ARG A 6 -4.68 8.15 19.18
C ARG A 6 -3.35 8.05 19.96
N ARG A 7 -2.25 7.84 19.24
CA ARG A 7 -0.96 8.39 19.69
C ARG A 7 -0.98 9.88 19.39
N GLY A 8 -1.23 10.67 20.42
CA GLY A 8 -0.91 12.08 20.43
C GLY A 8 0.59 12.24 20.15
N SER A 9 0.89 12.71 18.95
CA SER A 9 2.15 13.38 18.66
C SER A 9 1.78 14.50 17.73
N THR A 10 1.81 15.73 18.26
CA THR A 10 1.62 17.00 17.56
C THR A 10 2.77 17.29 16.59
N SER A 11 3.27 16.27 15.90
CA SER A 11 4.07 16.42 14.70
C SER A 11 3.08 16.50 13.54
N ARG A 12 3.12 17.61 12.80
CA ARG A 12 2.22 17.93 11.68
C ARG A 12 2.09 16.72 10.73
N LEU A 13 1.04 15.91 10.91
CA LEU A 13 0.75 14.76 10.06
C LEU A 13 0.20 15.27 8.73
N TYR A 14 0.43 14.49 7.69
CA TYR A 14 -0.07 14.75 6.36
C TYR A 14 -1.40 14.03 6.17
N SER A 15 -2.49 14.79 6.08
CA SER A 15 -3.85 14.28 5.95
C SER A 15 -4.26 14.16 4.49
N CYS A 16 -4.90 13.06 4.13
CA CYS A 16 -5.55 12.89 2.84
C CYS A 16 -6.88 13.66 2.83
N HIS A 17 -7.06 14.58 1.88
CA HIS A 17 -8.29 15.35 1.74
C HIS A 17 -9.49 14.49 1.32
N ASP A 18 -9.23 13.38 0.64
CA ASP A 18 -10.25 12.55 -0.01
C ASP A 18 -10.87 11.52 0.94
N CYS A 19 -10.08 10.97 1.89
CA CYS A 19 -10.57 9.98 2.87
C CYS A 19 -10.23 10.29 4.33
N GLY A 20 -9.57 11.41 4.63
CA GLY A 20 -9.24 11.84 5.99
C GLY A 20 -8.14 11.04 6.70
N LYS A 21 -7.53 10.03 6.06
CA LYS A 21 -6.42 9.27 6.65
C LYS A 21 -5.18 10.14 6.84
N GLN A 22 -4.48 9.92 7.96
CA GLN A 22 -3.31 10.69 8.35
C GLN A 22 -2.05 9.84 8.23
N TYR A 23 -0.99 10.45 7.69
CA TYR A 23 0.30 9.81 7.50
C TYR A 23 1.41 10.64 8.12
N ARG A 24 2.41 9.96 8.69
CA ARG A 24 3.56 10.64 9.28
C ARG A 24 4.37 11.41 8.24
N TRP A 25 4.47 10.90 7.01
CA TRP A 25 5.36 11.41 5.97
C TRP A 25 4.58 11.78 4.71
N LYS A 26 4.99 12.88 4.05
CA LYS A 26 4.36 13.36 2.81
C LYS A 26 4.46 12.33 1.67
N SER A 27 5.57 11.59 1.58
CA SER A 27 5.75 10.53 0.58
C SER A 27 4.72 9.40 0.76
N THR A 28 4.43 9.02 2.00
CA THR A 28 3.41 8.02 2.31
C THR A 28 2.01 8.52 1.98
N LEU A 29 1.69 9.79 2.30
CA LEU A 29 0.43 10.41 1.89
C LEU A 29 0.30 10.43 0.37
N ASN A 30 1.31 10.90 -0.35
CA ASN A 30 1.27 11.02 -1.81
C ASN A 30 1.07 9.65 -2.48
N ARG A 31 1.76 8.61 -2.01
CA ARG A 31 1.54 7.24 -2.48
C ARG A 31 0.12 6.78 -2.20
N HIS A 32 -0.39 7.01 -1.00
CA HIS A 32 -1.77 6.67 -0.64
C HIS A 32 -2.77 7.38 -1.54
N GLN A 33 -2.62 8.69 -1.73
CA GLN A 33 -3.46 9.48 -2.62
C GLN A 33 -3.41 8.93 -4.04
N LEU A 34 -2.25 8.50 -4.54
CA LEU A 34 -2.16 7.96 -5.90
C LEU A 34 -2.87 6.61 -6.04
N VAL A 35 -2.71 5.70 -5.08
CA VAL A 35 -3.14 4.28 -5.27
C VAL A 35 -4.47 3.91 -4.64
N GLU A 36 -4.92 4.66 -3.64
CA GLU A 36 -6.18 4.40 -2.95
C GLU A 36 -7.24 5.41 -3.41
N CYS A 37 -6.96 6.71 -3.30
CA CYS A 37 -7.93 7.76 -3.66
C CYS A 37 -7.91 8.10 -5.16
N GLY A 38 -6.73 8.11 -5.78
CA GLY A 38 -6.51 8.45 -7.18
C GLY A 38 -6.81 7.30 -8.14
N GLY A 39 -7.42 6.23 -7.66
CA GLY A 39 -7.92 5.13 -8.49
C GLY A 39 -6.85 4.43 -9.32
N LYS A 40 -5.57 4.46 -8.91
CA LYS A 40 -4.53 3.76 -9.66
C LYS A 40 -4.82 2.27 -9.64
N GLU A 41 -5.29 1.80 -10.79
CA GLU A 41 -5.47 0.40 -11.11
C GLU A 41 -4.21 -0.37 -10.74
N PRO A 42 -4.33 -1.61 -10.25
CA PRO A 42 -3.20 -2.38 -9.78
C PRO A 42 -2.23 -2.68 -10.95
N LEU A 43 -1.17 -1.88 -11.04
CA LEU A 43 -0.19 -1.86 -12.13
C LEU A 43 0.68 -3.11 -12.21
N HIS A 44 0.84 -3.83 -11.10
CA HIS A 44 1.79 -4.94 -11.02
C HIS A 44 1.05 -6.26 -11.05
N GLN A 45 0.85 -6.79 -12.26
CA GLN A 45 0.29 -8.11 -12.48
C GLN A 45 1.34 -9.19 -12.20
N CYS A 46 0.91 -10.25 -11.51
CA CYS A 46 1.69 -11.46 -11.36
C CYS A 46 1.76 -12.21 -12.69
N SER A 47 2.95 -12.66 -13.09
CA SER A 47 3.12 -13.40 -14.34
C SER A 47 2.55 -14.83 -14.30
N TRP A 48 2.26 -15.34 -13.10
CA TRP A 48 1.83 -16.73 -12.88
C TRP A 48 0.37 -16.87 -12.45
N CYS A 49 -0.34 -15.75 -12.20
CA CYS A 49 -1.75 -15.77 -11.85
C CYS A 49 -2.43 -14.42 -12.14
N SER A 50 -3.75 -14.36 -12.01
CA SER A 50 -4.53 -13.13 -12.22
C SER A 50 -4.40 -12.09 -11.09
N TYR A 51 -3.55 -12.33 -10.10
CA TYR A 51 -3.37 -11.39 -8.99
C TYR A 51 -2.67 -10.11 -9.47
N ARG A 52 -3.22 -8.97 -9.09
CA ARG A 52 -2.65 -7.65 -9.38
C ARG A 52 -2.40 -6.90 -8.09
N ALA A 53 -1.18 -6.39 -7.93
CA ALA A 53 -0.80 -5.57 -6.80
C ALA A 53 -0.72 -4.10 -7.21
N LYS A 54 -1.14 -3.22 -6.29
CA LYS A 54 -0.95 -1.77 -6.44
C LYS A 54 0.50 -1.32 -6.24
N GLN A 55 1.35 -2.18 -5.69
CA GLN A 55 2.73 -1.87 -5.31
C GLN A 55 3.66 -3.06 -5.61
N ARG A 56 4.89 -2.77 -6.08
CA ARG A 56 5.91 -3.81 -6.35
C ARG A 56 6.23 -4.66 -5.13
N GLY A 57 6.34 -4.05 -3.94
CA GLY A 57 6.61 -4.77 -2.70
C GLY A 57 5.52 -5.79 -2.37
N ASN A 58 4.25 -5.42 -2.61
CA ASN A 58 3.13 -6.33 -2.39
C ASN A 58 3.15 -7.49 -3.40
N LEU A 59 3.51 -7.23 -4.66
CA LEU A 59 3.70 -8.30 -5.64
C LEU A 59 4.84 -9.25 -5.23
N ALA A 60 5.97 -8.73 -4.76
CA ALA A 60 7.09 -9.55 -4.30
C ALA A 60 6.70 -10.45 -3.11
N VAL A 61 5.96 -9.92 -2.14
CA VAL A 61 5.42 -10.71 -1.02
C VAL A 61 4.42 -11.75 -1.51
N HIS A 62 3.54 -11.39 -2.45
CA HIS A 62 2.60 -12.34 -3.06
C HIS A 62 3.33 -13.50 -3.74
N ILE A 63 4.32 -13.22 -4.59
CA ILE A 63 5.11 -14.26 -5.27
C ILE A 63 5.81 -15.14 -4.23
N ARG A 64 6.40 -14.57 -3.18
CA ARG A 64 7.06 -15.35 -2.11
C ARG A 64 6.11 -16.30 -1.37
N LYS A 65 4.84 -15.94 -1.23
CA LYS A 65 3.85 -16.75 -0.52
C LYS A 65 3.15 -17.77 -1.42
N HIS A 66 2.83 -17.41 -2.66
CA HIS A 66 2.00 -18.21 -3.55
C HIS A 66 2.77 -18.89 -4.68
N HIS A 67 3.94 -18.35 -5.03
CA HIS A 67 4.82 -18.87 -6.08
C HIS A 67 6.27 -18.95 -5.56
N PRO A 68 6.52 -19.54 -4.38
CA PRO A 68 7.86 -19.59 -3.78
C PRO A 68 8.86 -20.28 -4.71
N GLU A 69 8.43 -21.27 -5.50
CA GLU A 69 9.27 -21.99 -6.45
C GLU A 69 9.77 -21.14 -7.62
N LYS A 70 9.20 -19.95 -7.83
CA LYS A 70 9.57 -19.03 -8.92
C LYS A 70 10.60 -17.99 -8.50
N LEU A 71 10.94 -17.94 -7.21
CA LEU A 71 11.96 -17.04 -6.65
C LEU A 71 13.31 -17.74 -6.43
N THR A 72 13.36 -19.05 -6.63
CA THR A 72 14.59 -19.85 -6.61
C THR A 72 15.17 -19.89 -8.01
N LYS A 73 16.41 -19.42 -8.15
CA LYS A 73 17.19 -19.41 -9.38
C LYS A 73 17.75 -20.79 -9.69
#